data_AF-Q46HY9-F1
#
_entry.id   AF-Q46HY9-F1
#
_cell.length_a   1.000
_cell.length_b   1.000
_cell.length_c   1.000
_cell.angle_alpha   90.00
_cell.angle_beta   90.00
_cell.angle_gamma   90.00
#
_symmetry.space_group_name_H-M   'P 1'
#
loop_
_entity.id
_entity.type
_entity.pdbx_description
1 polymer ?
#
loop_
_entity_poly.entity_id
_entity_poly.type
_entity_poly.pdbx_seq_one_letter_code
_entity_poly.pdbx_strand_id
1 'polypeptide(L)'
;MLTTTSRLRIQEILTRLSMGKKVTLEERIYINKYARNNQNVSSWLRKASRIQRQTKITNQIDELLEGLDLSTDEPHVTYNPDHDDLGEWFSGAPSWIRRS
;
A
#
# COMPACT_ATOMS: atom_id res chain seq x y z
N MET A 1 -11.86 16.55 10.00
CA MET A 1 -11.67 16.79 8.55
C MET A 1 -10.29 17.36 8.31
N LEU A 2 -9.69 17.11 7.14
CA LEU A 2 -8.42 17.72 6.75
C LEU A 2 -8.63 19.21 6.43
N THR A 3 -7.77 20.07 6.96
CA THR A 3 -7.71 21.46 6.49
C THR A 3 -7.14 21.50 5.08
N THR A 4 -7.49 22.52 4.30
CA THR A 4 -6.98 22.72 2.93
C THR A 4 -5.45 22.76 2.90
N THR A 5 -4.84 23.43 3.89
CA THR A 5 -3.38 23.51 4.05
C THR A 5 -2.75 22.15 4.33
N SER A 6 -3.34 21.35 5.22
CA SER A 6 -2.86 20.00 5.53
C SER A 6 -2.97 19.09 4.31
N ARG A 7 -4.07 19.19 3.56
CA ARG A 7 -4.30 18.41 2.34
C ARG A 7 -3.24 18.72 1.28
N LEU A 8 -2.99 20.00 0.99
CA LEU A 8 -1.99 20.41 -0.01
C LEU A 8 -0.58 19.91 0.36
N ARG A 9 -0.20 20.05 1.64
CA ARG A 9 1.10 19.55 2.13
C ARG A 9 1.22 18.03 1.98
N ILE A 10 0.16 17.27 2.31
CA ILE A 10 0.16 15.81 2.13
C ILE A 10 0.29 15.46 0.63
N GLN A 11 -0.46 16.14 -0.25
CA GLN A 11 -0.38 15.91 -1.69
C GLN A 11 1.03 16.15 -2.23
N GLU A 12 1.68 17.24 -1.83
CA GLU A 12 3.06 17.55 -2.23
C GLU A 12 4.07 16.48 -1.79
N ILE A 13 3.93 15.97 -0.57
CA ILE A 13 4.82 14.89 -0.10
C ILE A 13 4.55 13.59 -0.88
N LEU A 14 3.28 13.26 -1.12
CA LEU A 14 2.90 12.04 -1.84
C LEU A 14 3.31 12.06 -3.32
N THR A 15 3.25 13.23 -3.99
CA THR A 15 3.75 13.35 -5.37
C THR A 15 5.27 13.20 -5.43
N ARG A 16 6.01 13.72 -4.44
CA ARG A 16 7.46 13.46 -4.33
C ARG A 16 7.75 11.98 -4.09
N LEU A 17 6.98 11.33 -3.23
CA LEU A 17 7.10 9.90 -2.94
C LEU A 17 6.88 9.06 -4.20
N SER A 18 5.80 9.33 -4.95
CA SER A 18 5.47 8.57 -6.16
C SER A 18 6.52 8.72 -7.28
N MET A 19 7.18 9.88 -7.34
CA MET A 19 8.31 10.12 -8.26
C MET A 19 9.63 9.48 -7.78
N GLY A 20 9.64 8.82 -6.62
CA GLY A 20 10.87 8.26 -6.03
C GLY A 20 11.84 9.33 -5.51
N LYS A 21 11.38 10.57 -5.31
CA LYS A 21 12.22 11.64 -4.74
C LYS A 21 12.41 11.44 -3.23
N LYS A 22 13.45 12.07 -2.68
CA LYS A 22 13.73 12.00 -1.24
C LYS A 22 12.58 12.62 -0.43
N VAL A 23 12.03 11.81 0.47
CA VAL A 23 11.06 12.23 1.49
C VAL A 23 11.67 11.96 2.86
N THR A 24 11.73 13.00 3.69
CA THR A 24 12.34 12.96 5.01
C THR A 24 11.55 12.08 5.98
N LEU A 25 12.20 11.68 7.09
CA LEU A 25 11.53 10.90 8.13
C LEU A 25 10.38 11.69 8.78
N GLU A 26 10.57 13.00 9.03
CA GLU A 26 9.54 13.87 9.59
C GLU A 26 8.30 13.94 8.71
N GLU A 27 8.48 14.08 7.39
CA GLU A 27 7.38 14.08 6.43
C GLU A 27 6.64 12.73 6.40
N ARG A 28 7.36 11.62 6.53
CA ARG A 28 6.77 10.27 6.62
C ARG A 28 5.95 10.10 7.90
N ILE A 29 6.49 10.53 9.04
CA ILE A 29 5.78 10.53 10.33
C ILE A 29 4.54 11.41 10.25
N TYR A 30 4.67 12.60 9.65
CA TYR A 30 3.57 13.52 9.44
C TYR A 30 2.44 12.86 8.64
N ILE A 31 2.71 12.25 7.48
CA ILE A 31 1.67 11.55 6.70
C ILE A 31 1.07 10.40 7.51
N ASN A 32 1.90 9.58 8.18
CA ASN A 32 1.42 8.42 8.94
C ASN A 32 0.42 8.82 10.03
N LYS A 33 0.67 9.96 10.70
CA LYS A 33 -0.27 10.53 11.69
C LYS A 33 -1.65 10.79 11.09
N TYR A 34 -1.73 11.31 9.86
CA TYR A 34 -3.02 11.54 9.19
C TYR A 34 -3.62 10.26 8.61
N ALA A 35 -2.80 9.36 8.09
CA ALA A 35 -3.24 8.06 7.55
C ALA A 35 -3.97 7.22 8.60
N ARG A 36 -3.44 7.17 9.84
CA ARG A 36 -4.08 6.45 10.97
C ARG A 36 -5.51 6.89 11.24
N ASN A 37 -5.83 8.15 10.98
CA ASN A 37 -7.12 8.75 11.33
C ASN A 37 -8.00 9.03 10.11
N ASN A 38 -7.48 8.89 8.88
CA ASN A 38 -8.20 9.23 7.66
C ASN A 38 -7.91 8.21 6.54
N GLN A 39 -8.96 7.47 6.19
CA GLN A 39 -8.90 6.42 5.16
C GLN A 39 -8.46 6.94 3.79
N ASN A 40 -8.85 8.16 3.41
CA ASN A 40 -8.45 8.74 2.12
C ASN A 40 -6.93 8.98 2.06
N VAL A 41 -6.32 9.43 3.16
CA VAL A 41 -4.87 9.64 3.23
C VAL A 41 -4.13 8.31 3.18
N SER A 42 -4.65 7.28 3.84
CA SER A 42 -4.13 5.91 3.77
C SER A 42 -4.20 5.34 2.35
N SER A 43 -5.32 5.57 1.65
CA SER A 43 -5.49 5.17 0.25
C SER A 43 -4.50 5.90 -0.67
N TRP A 44 -4.37 7.23 -0.54
CA TRP A 44 -3.41 8.00 -1.33
C TRP A 44 -1.97 7.58 -1.09
N LEU A 45 -1.61 7.26 0.16
CA LEU A 45 -0.27 6.77 0.51
C LEU A 45 0.03 5.41 -0.13
N ARG A 46 -0.92 4.47 -0.11
CA ARG A 46 -0.80 3.16 -0.77
C ARG A 46 -0.61 3.36 -2.28
N LYS A 47 -1.44 4.18 -2.91
CA LYS A 47 -1.32 4.51 -4.34
C LYS A 47 0.04 5.11 -4.69
N ALA A 48 0.50 6.12 -3.94
CA ALA A 48 1.80 6.74 -4.17
C ALA A 48 2.96 5.73 -4.05
N SER A 49 2.87 4.81 -3.08
CA SER A 49 3.88 3.76 -2.87
C SER A 49 3.90 2.74 -4.01
N ARG A 50 2.74 2.35 -4.56
CA ARG A 50 2.66 1.47 -5.73
C ARG A 50 3.28 2.10 -6.98
N ILE A 51 2.92 3.36 -7.25
CA ILE A 51 3.50 4.12 -8.38
C ILE A 51 5.03 4.19 -8.24
N GLN A 52 5.53 4.46 -7.03
CA GLN A 52 6.98 4.50 -6.77
C GLN A 52 7.66 3.17 -7.10
N ARG A 53 7.02 2.04 -6.78
CA ARG A 53 7.55 0.68 -7.03
C ARG A 53 7.41 0.23 -8.49
N GLN A 54 6.84 1.07 -9.37
CA GLN A 54 6.66 0.78 -10.79
C GLN A 54 5.97 -0.57 -11.04
N THR A 55 4.94 -0.89 -10.25
CA THR A 55 4.08 -2.04 -10.55
C THR A 55 3.41 -1.77 -11.90
N LYS A 56 3.98 -2.31 -12.99
CA LYS A 56 3.40 -2.15 -14.32
C LYS A 56 2.04 -2.82 -14.31
N ILE A 57 1.00 -2.01 -14.49
CA ILE A 57 -0.35 -2.49 -14.71
C ILE A 57 -0.35 -3.16 -16.08
N THR A 58 -0.38 -4.49 -16.10
CA THR A 58 -0.34 -5.26 -17.35
C THR A 58 -1.73 -5.56 -17.89
N ASN A 59 -2.76 -5.59 -17.03
CA ASN A 59 -4.10 -6.02 -17.40
C ASN A 59 -5.18 -4.99 -17.01
N GLN A 60 -6.29 -4.96 -17.76
CA GLN A 60 -7.44 -4.10 -17.48
C GLN A 60 -8.10 -4.39 -16.12
N ILE A 61 -8.03 -5.64 -15.64
CA ILE A 61 -8.52 -6.02 -14.31
C ILE A 61 -7.67 -5.36 -13.23
N ASP A 62 -6.35 -5.31 -13.42
CA ASP A 62 -5.42 -4.69 -12.46
C ASP A 62 -5.68 -3.18 -12.37
N GLU A 63 -5.99 -2.54 -13.50
CA GLU A 63 -6.40 -1.13 -13.55
C GLU A 63 -7.69 -0.87 -12.76
N LEU A 64 -8.69 -1.74 -12.90
CA LEU A 64 -9.93 -1.66 -12.12
C LEU A 64 -9.69 -1.87 -10.62
N LEU A 65 -8.89 -2.88 -10.26
CA LEU A 65 -8.57 -3.18 -8.86
C LEU A 65 -7.75 -2.07 -8.20
N GLU A 66 -6.85 -1.43 -8.95
CA GLU A 66 -6.14 -0.24 -8.47
C GLU A 66 -7.08 0.96 -8.32
N GLY A 67 -8.00 1.19 -9.27
CA GLY A 67 -9.02 2.22 -9.18
C GLY A 67 -9.91 2.09 -7.95
N LEU A 68 -10.12 0.86 -7.49
CA LEU A 68 -10.86 0.53 -6.27
C LEU A 68 -9.98 0.41 -5.01
N ASP A 69 -8.66 0.61 -5.11
CA ASP A 69 -7.69 0.44 -4.02
C ASP A 69 -7.78 -0.95 -3.34
N LEU A 70 -8.12 -1.97 -4.14
CA LEU A 70 -8.27 -3.38 -3.73
C LEU A 70 -7.03 -4.22 -4.02
N SER A 71 -6.07 -3.70 -4.78
CA SER A 71 -4.81 -4.40 -5.02
C SER A 71 -4.09 -4.64 -3.68
N THR A 72 -3.75 -5.88 -3.33
CA THR A 72 -2.95 -6.12 -2.12
C THR A 72 -1.48 -5.86 -2.45
N ASP A 73 -0.77 -5.16 -1.57
CA ASP A 73 0.68 -4.92 -1.68
C ASP A 73 1.46 -5.89 -0.79
N GLU A 74 0.83 -6.99 -0.36
CA GLU A 74 1.48 -7.98 0.50
C GLU A 74 2.47 -8.81 -0.32
N PRO A 75 3.78 -8.77 0.00
CA PRO A 75 4.77 -9.67 -0.56
C PRO A 75 4.72 -11.04 0.13
N HIS A 76 3.54 -11.47 0.58
CA HIS A 76 3.36 -12.84 1.07
C HIS A 76 3.20 -13.74 -0.14
N VAL A 77 4.31 -13.91 -0.87
CA VAL A 77 4.56 -15.13 -1.61
C VAL A 77 4.73 -16.21 -0.54
N THR A 78 3.61 -16.66 0.04
CA THR A 78 3.54 -17.90 0.82
C THR A 78 3.68 -19.10 -0.11
N TYR A 79 3.50 -18.90 -1.41
CA TYR A 79 3.57 -19.95 -2.41
C TYR A 79 4.96 -20.05 -3.02
N ASN A 80 5.76 -20.98 -2.50
CA ASN A 80 6.99 -21.44 -3.13
C ASN A 80 6.68 -22.74 -3.89
N PRO A 81 6.62 -22.74 -5.24
CA PRO A 81 6.30 -23.94 -6.02
C PRO A 81 7.36 -25.05 -5.92
N ASP A 82 8.56 -24.75 -5.41
CA ASP A 82 9.62 -25.74 -5.20
C ASP A 82 9.49 -26.47 -3.84
N HIS A 83 8.60 -26.00 -2.96
CA HIS A 83 8.28 -26.61 -1.67
C HIS A 83 6.80 -27.05 -1.66
N ASP A 84 6.53 -28.23 -2.19
CA ASP A 84 5.23 -28.92 -2.16
C ASP A 84 4.92 -29.51 -0.76
N ASP A 85 5.21 -28.76 0.32
CA ASP A 85 4.82 -29.17 1.66
C ASP A 85 3.46 -28.54 2.01
N LEU A 86 2.43 -29.38 2.09
CA LEU A 86 1.07 -28.98 2.50
C LEU A 86 1.07 -28.27 3.87
N GLY A 87 2.08 -28.51 4.71
CA GLY A 87 2.28 -27.79 5.97
C GLY A 87 2.59 -26.30 5.79
N GLU A 88 3.37 -25.92 4.76
CA GLU A 88 3.67 -24.52 4.50
C GLU A 88 2.47 -23.75 3.95
N TRP A 89 1.59 -24.42 3.20
CA TRP A 89 0.35 -23.84 2.67
C TRP A 89 -0.56 -23.25 3.77
N PHE A 90 -0.64 -23.91 4.93
CA PHE A 90 -1.40 -23.42 6.09
C PHE A 90 -0.60 -22.47 6.99
N SER A 91 0.72 -22.40 6.81
CA SER A 91 1.61 -21.62 7.67
C SER A 91 1.59 -20.11 7.39
N GLY A 92 1.31 -19.70 6.14
CA GLY A 92 1.08 -18.30 5.78
C GLY A 92 -0.39 -17.94 5.55
N ALA A 93 -1.30 -18.69 6.16
CA ALA A 93 -2.70 -18.31 6.17
C ALA A 93 -2.86 -16.92 6.83
N PRO A 94 -3.59 -15.99 6.21
CA PRO A 94 -3.85 -14.67 6.80
C PRO A 94 -4.38 -14.77 8.22
N SER A 95 -4.06 -13.80 9.07
CA SER A 95 -4.40 -13.82 10.50
C SER A 95 -5.91 -13.94 10.78
N TRP A 96 -6.77 -13.63 9.81
CA TRP A 96 -8.23 -13.78 9.90
C TRP A 96 -8.74 -15.21 9.63
N ILE A 97 -7.92 -16.10 9.06
CA ILE A 97 -8.22 -17.54 8.91
C ILE A 97 -7.93 -18.31 10.21
N ARG A 98 -7.01 -17.81 11.04
CA ARG A 98 -6.68 -18.44 12.31
C ARG A 98 -7.77 -18.13 13.34
N ARG A 99 -8.82 -18.96 13.39
CA ARG A 99 -9.73 -19.00 14.54
C ARG A 99 -8.99 -19.69 15.68
N SER A 100 -9.05 -19.05 16.86
CA SER A 100 -8.49 -19.46 18.14
C SER A 100 -8.58 -20.96 18.43
#